data_AF-A0AAV5YNU9-F1
#
_entry.id   AF-A0AAV5YNU9-F1
#
_cell.length_a   1.000
_cell.length_b   1.000
_cell.length_c   1.000
_cell.angle_alpha   90.00
_cell.angle_beta   90.00
_cell.angle_gamma   90.00
#
_symmetry.space_group_name_H-M   'P 1'
#
loop_
_entity.id
_entity.type
_entity.pdbx_description
1 polymer ?
#
loop_
_entity_poly.entity_id
_entity_poly.type
_entity_poly.pdbx_seq_one_letter_code
_entity_poly.pdbx_strand_id
1 'polypeptide(L)' 'MSDALTGQTVELLQQMIRNRCVNDGTVMSGQERRNSDTLRSYLEGSGLDIEVYEPAHAPGRASLVARIEGRDPKAPTLC' A
#
# COMPACT_ATOMS: atom_id res chain seq x y z
N MET A 1 -21.57 -12.15 -3.79
CA MET A 1 -20.90 -10.99 -3.17
C MET A 1 -19.51 -11.34 -2.65
N SER A 2 -19.36 -12.44 -1.88
CA SER A 2 -18.04 -12.97 -1.47
C SER A 2 -17.12 -13.23 -2.65
N ASP A 3 -17.57 -13.96 -3.67
CA ASP A 3 -16.70 -14.35 -4.80
C ASP A 3 -16.17 -13.17 -5.62
N ALA A 4 -16.94 -12.08 -5.73
CA ALA A 4 -16.51 -10.88 -6.43
C ALA A 4 -15.40 -10.15 -5.66
N LEU A 5 -15.53 -10.04 -4.33
CA LEU A 5 -14.49 -9.47 -3.47
C LEU A 5 -13.24 -10.36 -3.43
N THR A 6 -13.42 -11.68 -3.40
CA THR A 6 -12.33 -12.65 -3.54
C THR A 6 -11.58 -12.44 -4.85
N GLY A 7 -12.30 -12.33 -5.97
CA GLY A 7 -11.71 -12.07 -7.29
C GLY A 7 -10.89 -10.78 -7.31
N GLN A 8 -11.46 -9.66 -6.85
CA GLN A 8 -10.77 -8.37 -6.77
C GLN A 8 -9.51 -8.43 -5.89
N THR A 9 -9.60 -9.10 -4.73
CA THR A 9 -8.46 -9.27 -3.82
C THR A 9 -7.35 -10.09 -4.48
N VAL A 10 -7.71 -11.18 -5.16
CA VAL A 10 -6.75 -12.03 -5.88
C VAL A 10 -6.10 -11.27 -7.03
N GLU A 11 -6.85 -10.48 -7.79
CA GLU A 11 -6.32 -9.66 -8.88
C GLU A 11 -5.29 -8.64 -8.38
N LEU A 12 -5.62 -7.89 -7.31
CA LEU A 12 -4.70 -6.94 -6.68
C LEU A 12 -3.45 -7.65 -6.17
N LEU A 13 -3.60 -8.78 -5.46
CA LEU A 13 -2.47 -9.55 -4.95
C LEU A 13 -1.56 -10.04 -6.09
N GLN A 14 -2.13 -10.56 -7.17
CA GLN A 14 -1.36 -10.98 -8.33
C GLN A 14 -0.59 -9.82 -8.97
N GLN A 15 -1.18 -8.63 -9.08
CA GLN A 15 -0.48 -7.43 -9.56
C GLN A 15 0.71 -7.10 -8.66
N MET A 16 0.51 -7.07 -7.33
CA MET A 16 1.58 -6.79 -6.37
C MET A 16 2.71 -7.83 -6.40
N ILE A 17 2.40 -9.11 -6.64
CA ILE A 17 3.40 -10.16 -6.82
C ILE A 17 4.20 -9.94 -8.11
N ARG A 18 3.52 -9.62 -9.22
CA ARG A 18 4.15 -9.36 -10.53
C ARG A 18 5.04 -8.11 -10.51
N ASN A 19 4.76 -7.16 -9.62
CA ASN A 19 5.65 -6.03 -9.37
C ASN A 19 7.01 -6.45 -8.81
N ARG A 20 7.18 -7.69 -8.30
CA ARG A 20 8.49 -8.24 -7.89
C ARG A 20 9.23 -7.35 -6.91
N CYS A 21 8.53 -6.84 -5.89
CA CYS A 21 9.14 -6.03 -4.84
C CYS A 21 9.94 -6.90 -3.85
N VAL A 22 11.07 -7.47 -4.31
CA VAL A 22 11.89 -8.41 -3.54
C VAL A 22 12.93 -7.64 -2.73
N ASN A 23 12.81 -7.72 -1.41
CA ASN A 23 13.78 -7.17 -0.47
C ASN A 23 14.86 -8.23 -0.17
N ASP A 24 16.09 -7.99 -0.63
CA ASP A 24 17.26 -8.84 -0.38
C ASP A 24 18.11 -8.38 0.82
N GLY A 25 17.64 -7.37 1.55
CA GLY A 25 18.31 -6.77 2.71
C GLY A 25 19.19 -5.57 2.38
N THR A 26 19.49 -5.28 1.12
CA THR A 26 20.23 -4.07 0.73
C THR A 26 19.33 -2.83 0.66
N VAL A 27 19.92 -1.64 0.85
CA VAL A 27 19.17 -0.37 0.86
C VAL A 27 18.42 -0.14 -0.46
N MET A 28 19.04 -0.53 -1.58
CA MET A 28 18.53 -0.26 -2.93
C MET A 28 17.62 -1.36 -3.49
N SER A 29 17.41 -2.47 -2.78
CA SER A 29 16.47 -3.52 -3.19
C SER A 29 15.05 -3.21 -2.73
N GLY A 30 14.14 -4.18 -2.83
CA GLY A 30 12.74 -4.00 -2.48
C GLY A 30 11.98 -3.31 -3.61
N GLN A 31 12.30 -2.06 -3.93
CA GLN A 31 11.56 -1.25 -4.90
C GLN A 31 10.06 -1.19 -4.55
N GLU A 32 9.75 -1.09 -3.25
CA GLU A 32 8.40 -1.08 -2.69
C GLU A 32 7.51 -0.01 -3.30
N ARG A 33 8.12 1.08 -3.82
CA ARG A 33 7.45 2.11 -4.59
C ARG A 33 6.50 1.56 -5.67
N ARG A 34 6.84 0.47 -6.35
CA ARG A 34 5.96 -0.15 -7.37
C ARG A 34 4.65 -0.65 -6.75
N ASN A 35 4.71 -1.27 -5.57
CA ASN A 35 3.53 -1.68 -4.83
C ASN A 35 2.81 -0.49 -4.20
N SER A 36 3.53 0.51 -3.69
CA SER A 36 2.92 1.76 -3.19
C SER A 36 2.12 2.46 -4.28
N ASP A 37 2.66 2.59 -5.50
CA ASP A 37 1.98 3.20 -6.64
C ASP A 37 0.75 2.38 -7.05
N THR A 38 0.85 1.04 -7.07
CA THR A 38 -0.29 0.15 -7.35
C THR A 38 -1.42 0.32 -6.33
N LEU A 39 -1.10 0.34 -5.04
CA LEU A 39 -2.07 0.53 -3.97
C LEU A 39 -2.69 1.93 -3.99
N ARG A 40 -1.89 2.96 -4.29
CA ARG A 40 -2.38 4.34 -4.44
C ARG A 40 -3.45 4.42 -5.52
N SER A 41 -3.19 3.84 -6.70
CA SER A 41 -4.16 3.80 -7.79
C SER A 41 -5.38 2.95 -7.45
N TYR A 42 -5.20 1.82 -6.76
CA TYR A 42 -6.32 0.97 -6.35
C TYR A 42 -7.26 1.65 -5.33
N LEU A 43 -6.70 2.44 -4.41
CA LEU A 43 -7.44 3.14 -3.37
C LEU A 43 -7.93 4.53 -3.81
N GLU A 44 -7.61 4.96 -5.03
CA GLU A 44 -8.05 6.24 -5.56
C GLU A 44 -9.59 6.34 -5.56
N GLY A 45 -10.12 7.47 -5.08
CA GLY A 45 -11.57 7.70 -4.99
C GLY A 45 -12.28 6.95 -3.86
N SER A 46 -11.56 6.20 -3.00
CA SER A 46 -12.15 5.51 -1.83
C SER A 46 -12.58 6.46 -0.70
N GLY A 47 -12.13 7.72 -0.73
CA GLY A 47 -12.33 8.68 0.35
C GLY A 47 -11.35 8.52 1.53
N LEU A 48 -10.38 7.60 1.43
CA LEU A 48 -9.27 7.49 2.37
C LEU A 48 -8.31 8.67 2.22
N ASP A 49 -7.73 9.12 3.33
CA ASP A 49 -6.59 10.03 3.31
C ASP A 49 -5.32 9.21 3.05
N ILE A 50 -4.59 9.54 1.99
CA ILE A 50 -3.46 8.75 1.50
C ILE A 50 -2.22 9.62 1.37
N GLU A 51 -1.19 9.23 2.10
CA GLU A 51 0.14 9.85 2.04
C GLU A 51 1.19 8.81 1.61
N VAL A 52 2.20 9.27 0.85
CA VAL A 52 3.34 8.45 0.46
C VAL A 52 4.61 9.11 0.96
N TYR A 53 5.42 8.34 1.69
CA TYR A 53 6.69 8.78 2.22
C TYR A 53 7.81 7.99 1.57
N GLU A 54 8.81 8.70 1.04
CA GLU A 54 10.00 8.09 0.44
C GLU A 54 11.25 8.69 1.08
N PRO A 55 12.12 7.87 1.71
CA PRO A 55 13.34 8.37 2.31
C PRO A 55 14.29 8.94 1.25
N ALA A 56 14.78 10.16 1.46
CA ALA A 56 15.68 10.84 0.51
C ALA A 56 16.97 10.05 0.18
N HIS A 57 17.44 9.23 1.13
CA HIS A 57 18.66 8.42 1.02
C HIS A 57 18.38 6.94 0.64
N ALA A 58 17.13 6.59 0.33
CA ALA A 58 16.77 5.25 -0.15
C ALA A 58 15.65 5.31 -1.21
N PRO A 59 15.95 5.83 -2.42
CA PRO A 59 14.98 5.86 -3.51
C PRO A 59 14.44 4.46 -3.84
N GLY A 60 13.14 4.37 -4.09
CA GLY A 60 12.41 3.14 -4.31
C GLY A 60 11.80 2.52 -3.04
N ARG A 61 12.23 2.95 -1.85
CA ARG A 61 11.76 2.43 -0.53
C ARG A 61 10.55 3.22 -0.01
N ALA A 62 9.51 3.34 -0.81
CA ALA A 62 8.33 4.12 -0.44
C ALA A 62 7.41 3.37 0.53
N SER A 63 6.83 4.10 1.48
CA SER A 63 5.76 3.67 2.36
C SER A 63 4.47 4.41 2.01
N LEU A 64 3.37 3.68 1.84
CA LEU A 64 2.03 4.26 1.69
C LEU A 64 1.30 4.16 3.02
N VAL A 65 0.77 5.27 3.50
CA VAL A 65 -0.06 5.34 4.70
C VAL A 65 -1.47 5.77 4.28
N ALA A 66 -2.44 4.88 4.47
CA ALA A 66 -3.85 5.17 4.25
C ALA A 66 -4.56 5.29 5.60
N ARG A 67 -5.36 6.34 5.79
CA ARG A 67 -6.08 6.61 7.03
C ARG A 67 -7.58 6.61 6.79
N ILE A 68 -8.30 6.02 7.74
CA ILE A 68 -9.75 6.06 7.84
C ILE A 68 -10.13 6.53 9.23
N GLU A 69 -10.97 7.56 9.31
CA GLU A 69 -11.39 8.10 10.60
C GLU A 69 -12.28 7.09 11.34
N GLY A 70 -11.93 6.83 12.59
CA GLY A 70 -12.74 6.00 13.47
C GLY A 70 -14.02 6.70 13.88
N ARG A 71 -15.02 5.95 14.36
CA ARG A 71 -16.24 6.56 14.90
C ARG A 71 -16.05 7.18 16.28
N ASP A 72 -15.06 6.70 17.04
CA ASP A 72 -14.69 7.24 18.36
C ASP A 72 -13.30 7.89 18.27
N PRO A 73 -13.21 9.23 18.33
CA PRO A 73 -11.93 9.94 18.25
C PRO A 73 -11.05 9.77 19.50
N LYS A 74 -11.55 9.15 20.57
CA LYS A 74 -10.78 8.84 21.78
C LYS A 74 -10.25 7.41 21.80
N ALA A 75 -10.69 6.57 20.87
CA ALA A 75 -10.17 5.21 20.76
C ALA A 75 -8.70 5.24 20.33
N PRO A 76 -7.88 4.27 20.76
CA PRO A 76 -6.49 4.18 20.31
C PRO A 76 -6.43 3.97 18.80
N THR A 77 -5.42 4.57 18.16
CA THR A 77 -5.11 4.32 16.75
C THR A 77 -4.57 2.90 16.57
N LEU A 78 -5.00 2.22 15.50
CA LEU A 78 -4.36 0.99 15.04
C LEU A 78 -3.22 1.38 14.09
N CYS A 79 -1.98 1.08 14.51
CA CYS A 79 -0.75 1.32 13.74
C CYS A 79 -0.14 -0.02 13.32
#